data_AF-A0A635MQL6-F1
#
_entry.id   AF-A0A635MQL6-F1
#
_cell.length_a   1.000
_cell.length_b   1.000
_cell.length_c   1.000
_cell.angle_alpha   90.00
_cell.angle_beta   90.00
_cell.angle_gamma   90.00
#
_symmetry.space_group_name_H-M   'P 1'
#
loop_
_entity.id
_entity.type
_entity.pdbx_description
1 polymer ?
#
loop_
_entity_poly.entity_id
_entity_poly.type
_entity_poly.pdbx_seq_one_letter_code
_entity_poly.pdbx_strand_id
1 'polypeptide(L)'
;MPMFPGYVFVLLDFEVVHPSCFTWMKNVYGLVSFGEYPAEVPLSVINEVKEQEKIFSMNLSLMNNSCLAKILLLADASKRGQVFADYVCNRKYDRLKNDSYKRKAETATQCTLPSYRSSC
;
A
#
# COMPACT_ATOMS: atom_id res chain seq x y z
N MET A 1 4.15 8.72 8.99
CA MET A 1 5.46 9.32 9.32
C MET A 1 6.00 9.90 8.02
N PRO A 2 6.45 11.18 7.96
CA PRO A 2 7.06 11.72 6.75
C PRO A 2 8.35 10.97 6.42
N MET A 3 8.63 10.77 5.13
CA MET A 3 9.82 10.03 4.67
C MET A 3 11.12 10.74 5.04
N PHE A 4 11.12 12.08 5.05
CA PHE A 4 12.24 12.91 5.48
C PHE A 4 11.80 13.87 6.60
N PRO A 5 11.82 13.42 7.87
CA PRO A 5 11.44 14.27 8.99
C PRO A 5 12.33 15.52 9.08
N GLY A 6 11.71 16.69 9.21
CA GLY A 6 12.43 17.96 9.34
C GLY A 6 12.90 18.60 8.03
N TYR A 7 12.63 17.98 6.88
CA TYR A 7 12.98 18.51 5.56
C TYR A 7 11.74 18.85 4.74
N VAL A 8 11.86 19.88 3.92
CA VAL A 8 10.83 20.30 2.96
C VAL A 8 11.53 20.62 1.64
N PHE A 9 11.03 20.06 0.54
CA PHE A 9 11.47 20.39 -0.80
C PHE A 9 10.71 21.63 -1.29
N VAL A 10 11.42 22.61 -1.81
CA VAL A 10 10.88 23.88 -2.28
C VAL A 10 11.38 24.18 -3.70
N LEU A 11 10.52 24.75 -4.53
CA LEU A 11 10.91 25.32 -5.80
C LEU A 11 11.13 26.82 -5.58
N LEU A 12 12.36 27.28 -5.78
CA LEU A 12 12.75 28.65 -5.50
C LEU A 12 13.40 29.27 -6.73
N ASP A 13 13.16 30.57 -6.86
CA ASP A 13 13.87 31.45 -7.78
C ASP A 13 14.59 32.49 -6.94
N PHE A 14 15.92 32.48 -6.98
CA PHE A 14 16.75 33.38 -6.18
C PHE A 14 16.79 34.81 -6.71
N GLU A 15 16.33 35.04 -7.94
CA GLU A 15 16.14 36.42 -8.44
C GLU A 15 14.93 37.08 -7.78
N VAL A 16 13.94 36.28 -7.37
CA VAL A 16 12.71 36.75 -6.72
C VAL A 16 12.83 36.70 -5.19
N VAL A 17 13.42 35.64 -4.63
CA VAL A 17 13.53 35.42 -3.18
C VAL A 17 14.96 35.08 -2.80
N HIS A 18 15.63 35.99 -2.08
CA HIS A 18 16.99 35.76 -1.63
C HIS A 18 17.05 34.68 -0.52
N PRO A 19 18.04 33.76 -0.54
CA PRO A 19 18.20 32.69 0.46
C PRO A 19 18.20 33.16 1.92
N SER A 20 18.64 34.39 2.19
CA SER A 20 18.64 34.96 3.55
C SER A 20 17.24 35.06 4.17
N CYS A 21 16.19 35.16 3.37
CA CYS A 21 14.81 35.22 3.86
C CYS A 21 14.44 33.98 4.71
N PHE A 22 14.99 32.81 4.38
CA PHE A 22 14.72 31.57 5.11
C PHE A 22 15.35 31.53 6.50
N THR A 23 16.44 32.28 6.71
CA THR A 23 17.13 32.33 8.02
C THR A 23 16.31 33.08 9.08
N TRP A 24 15.37 33.92 8.67
CA TRP A 24 14.49 34.68 9.57
C TRP A 24 13.13 34.00 9.79
N MET A 25 12.87 32.89 9.11
CA MET A 25 11.63 32.16 9.28
C MET A 25 11.65 31.32 10.57
N LYS A 26 10.63 31.49 11.40
CA LYS A 26 10.49 30.73 12.64
C LYS A 26 10.34 29.24 12.32
N ASN A 27 11.06 28.40 13.07
CA ASN A 27 11.11 26.93 12.91
C ASN A 27 11.74 26.44 11.59
N VAL A 28 12.41 27.32 10.84
CA VAL A 28 13.21 26.95 9.67
C VAL A 28 14.67 27.09 10.05
N TYR A 29 15.44 26.01 9.89
CA TYR A 29 16.88 26.05 10.16
C TYR A 29 17.65 26.76 9.04
N GLY A 30 17.18 26.60 7.80
CA GLY A 30 17.76 27.20 6.60
C GLY A 30 17.63 26.27 5.40
N LEU A 31 18.21 26.68 4.27
CA LEU A 31 18.39 25.80 3.12
C LEU A 31 19.58 24.88 3.36
N VAL A 32 19.50 23.63 2.89
CA VAL A 32 20.62 22.68 2.97
C VAL A 32 21.70 23.12 2.00
N SER A 33 22.95 23.25 2.45
CA SER A 33 24.11 23.55 1.62
C SER A 33 25.29 22.67 1.99
N PHE A 34 26.13 22.34 0.99
CA PHE A 34 27.40 21.62 1.18
C PHE A 34 28.61 22.52 0.91
N GLY A 35 28.37 23.81 0.64
CA GLY A 35 29.35 24.83 0.34
C GLY A 35 28.70 26.21 0.49
N GLU A 36 29.09 27.16 -0.34
CA GLU A 36 28.61 28.54 -0.23
C GLU A 36 27.18 28.75 -0.74
N TYR A 37 26.70 27.90 -1.64
CA TYR A 37 25.36 27.98 -2.23
C TYR A 37 24.42 26.86 -1.74
N PRO A 38 23.11 27.13 -1.63
CA PRO A 38 22.11 26.10 -1.37
C PRO A 38 22.21 24.95 -2.38
N ALA A 39 22.03 23.72 -1.90
CA ALA A 39 22.12 22.54 -2.73
C ALA A 39 20.88 22.42 -3.62
N GLU A 40 21.09 22.37 -4.93
CA GLU A 40 20.05 22.05 -5.89
C GLU A 40 19.74 20.55 -5.88
N VAL A 41 18.45 20.22 -5.94
CA VAL A 41 17.99 18.83 -5.99
C VAL A 41 17.59 18.52 -7.43
N PRO A 42 18.21 17.51 -8.08
CA PRO A 42 17.84 17.11 -9.44
C PRO A 42 16.37 16.71 -9.54
N LEU A 43 15.72 17.06 -10.65
CA LEU A 43 14.31 16.76 -10.88
C LEU A 43 14.01 15.24 -10.84
N SER A 44 14.97 14.41 -11.27
CA SER A 44 14.86 12.95 -11.17
C SER A 44 14.63 12.48 -9.74
N VAL A 45 15.38 13.03 -8.78
CA VAL A 45 15.26 12.71 -7.36
C VAL A 45 13.91 13.18 -6.81
N ILE A 46 13.47 14.39 -7.19
CA ILE A 46 12.16 14.92 -6.77
C ILE A 46 11.03 14.01 -7.27
N ASN A 47 11.12 13.55 -8.52
CA ASN A 47 10.11 12.66 -9.10
C ASN A 47 10.09 11.30 -8.39
N GLU A 48 11.26 10.74 -8.07
CA GLU A 48 11.35 9.49 -7.32
C GLU A 48 10.75 9.63 -5.92
N VAL A 49 11.06 10.71 -5.19
CA VAL A 49 10.50 11.01 -3.87
C VAL A 49 8.97 11.12 -3.93
N LYS A 50 8.42 11.80 -4.95
CA LYS A 50 6.97 11.93 -5.15
C LYS A 50 6.29 10.59 -5.41
N GLU A 51 6.89 9.74 -6.25
CA GLU A 51 6.34 8.41 -6.52
C GLU A 51 6.38 7.52 -5.27
N GLN A 52 7.48 7.54 -4.52
CA GLN A 52 7.58 6.81 -3.26
C GLN A 52 6.53 7.31 -2.24
N GLU A 53 6.38 8.62 -2.07
CA GLU A 53 5.37 9.19 -1.18
C GLU A 53 3.95 8.77 -1.55
N LYS A 54 3.64 8.74 -2.86
CA LYS A 54 2.36 8.24 -3.38
C LYS A 54 2.17 6.75 -3.07
N ILE A 55 3.19 5.92 -3.25
CA ILE A 55 3.15 4.49 -2.91
C ILE A 55 2.93 4.29 -1.41
N PHE A 56 3.62 5.03 -0.55
CA PHE A 56 3.43 4.96 0.91
C PHE A 56 2.02 5.41 1.31
N SER A 57 1.51 6.48 0.69
CA SER A 57 0.16 7.02 0.95
C SER A 57 -0.94 6.04 0.49
N MET A 58 -0.78 5.47 -0.71
CA MET A 58 -1.68 4.47 -1.26
C MET A 58 -1.65 3.18 -0.45
N ASN A 59 -0.46 2.67 -0.09
CA ASN A 59 -0.32 1.52 0.79
C ASN A 59 -0.99 1.77 2.13
N LEU A 60 -0.85 2.95 2.74
CA LEU A 60 -1.51 3.24 4.01
C LEU A 60 -3.04 3.15 3.90
N SER A 61 -3.64 3.73 2.85
CA SER A 61 -5.10 3.62 2.62
C SER A 61 -5.56 2.17 2.33
N LEU A 62 -4.78 1.41 1.56
CA LEU A 62 -5.07 0.03 1.18
C LEU A 62 -4.88 -0.93 2.38
N MET A 63 -3.84 -0.69 3.18
CA MET A 63 -3.55 -1.39 4.44
C MET A 63 -4.61 -1.09 5.49
N ASN A 64 -5.12 0.14 5.56
CA ASN A 64 -6.22 0.47 6.48
C ASN A 64 -7.54 -0.20 6.09
N ASN A 65 -7.73 -0.55 4.82
CA ASN A 65 -8.94 -1.21 4.33
C ASN A 65 -8.82 -2.75 4.24
N SER A 66 -7.60 -3.29 4.29
CA SER A 66 -7.35 -4.73 4.24
C SER A 66 -7.50 -5.37 5.63
N CYS A 67 -8.33 -6.42 5.71
CA CYS A 67 -8.47 -7.25 6.91
C CYS A 67 -7.11 -7.76 7.41
N LEU A 68 -6.23 -8.22 6.51
CA LEU A 68 -4.91 -8.72 6.88
C LEU A 68 -4.04 -7.64 7.52
N ALA A 69 -4.02 -6.43 6.96
CA ALA A 69 -3.18 -5.36 7.48
C ALA A 69 -3.70 -4.83 8.83
N LYS A 70 -5.02 -4.77 9.04
CA LYS A 70 -5.59 -4.52 10.38
C LYS A 70 -5.13 -5.55 11.41
N ILE A 71 -5.02 -6.83 11.01
CA ILE A 71 -4.51 -7.89 11.88
C ILE A 71 -3.02 -7.68 12.17
N LEU A 72 -2.19 -7.46 11.14
CA LEU A 72 -0.76 -7.26 11.32
C LEU A 72 -0.41 -6.04 12.19
N LEU A 73 -1.26 -5.01 12.18
CA LEU A 73 -1.09 -3.77 12.95
C LEU A 73 -1.69 -3.81 14.38
N LEU A 74 -2.34 -4.91 14.80
CA LEU A 74 -2.81 -5.07 16.19
C LEU A 74 -1.63 -4.93 17.16
N ALA A 75 -1.72 -4.10 18.20
CA ALA A 75 -0.60 -3.90 19.14
C ALA A 75 -0.28 -5.15 19.98
N ASP A 76 -1.31 -5.82 20.49
CA ASP A 76 -1.22 -7.03 21.31
C ASP A 76 -0.82 -8.24 20.45
N ALA A 77 0.35 -8.82 20.73
CA ALA A 77 0.90 -9.93 19.96
C ALA A 77 0.09 -11.23 20.07
N SER A 78 -0.51 -11.50 21.23
CA SER A 78 -1.31 -12.71 21.47
C SER A 78 -2.63 -12.64 20.72
N LYS A 79 -3.33 -11.51 20.83
CA LYS A 79 -4.56 -11.25 20.06
C LYS A 79 -4.27 -11.24 18.55
N ARG A 80 -3.19 -10.61 18.13
CA ARG A 80 -2.74 -10.60 16.73
C ARG A 80 -2.55 -12.02 16.19
N GLY A 81 -1.89 -12.89 16.94
CA GLY A 81 -1.70 -14.30 16.57
C GLY A 81 -3.01 -15.07 16.44
N GLN A 82 -3.93 -14.91 17.40
CA GLN A 82 -5.24 -15.57 17.36
C GLN A 82 -6.06 -15.14 16.14
N VAL A 83 -6.19 -13.83 15.90
CA VAL A 83 -6.98 -13.30 14.79
C VAL A 83 -6.32 -13.64 13.44
N PHE A 84 -4.99 -13.67 13.37
CA PHE A 84 -4.28 -14.12 12.17
C PHE A 84 -4.54 -15.59 11.86
N ALA A 85 -4.48 -16.47 12.86
CA ALA A 85 -4.75 -17.89 12.68
C ALA A 85 -6.18 -18.13 12.18
N ASP A 86 -7.17 -17.43 12.75
CA ASP A 86 -8.56 -17.50 12.32
C ASP A 86 -8.72 -16.99 10.86
N TYR A 87 -8.11 -15.85 10.53
CA TYR A 87 -8.10 -15.32 9.16
C TYR A 87 -7.54 -16.31 8.13
N VAL A 88 -6.43 -16.99 8.45
CA VAL A 88 -5.82 -17.99 7.56
C VAL A 88 -6.72 -19.22 7.42
N CYS A 89 -7.33 -19.68 8.51
CA CYS A 89 -8.20 -20.86 8.51
C CYS A 89 -9.50 -20.60 7.73
N ASN A 90 -10.14 -19.46 7.93
CA ASN A 90 -11.36 -19.10 7.22
C ASN A 90 -11.11 -18.94 5.71
N ARG A 91 -9.96 -18.36 5.33
CA ARG A 91 -9.58 -18.23 3.90
C ARG A 91 -9.34 -19.59 3.23
N LYS A 92 -8.83 -20.60 3.97
CA LYS A 92 -8.71 -21.97 3.47
C LYS A 92 -10.07 -22.64 3.35
N TYR A 93 -10.97 -22.40 4.30
CA TYR A 93 -12.33 -22.93 4.27
C TYR A 93 -13.14 -22.43 3.06
N ASP A 94 -13.10 -21.13 2.77
CA ASP A 94 -13.81 -20.55 1.62
C ASP A 94 -13.32 -21.10 0.28
N ARG A 95 -12.01 -21.37 0.14
CA ARG A 95 -11.45 -22.01 -1.06
C ARG A 95 -11.96 -23.44 -1.23
N LEU A 96 -11.88 -24.25 -0.17
CA LEU A 96 -12.37 -25.64 -0.18
C LEU A 96 -13.88 -25.71 -0.45
N LYS A 97 -14.64 -24.76 0.08
CA LYS A 97 -16.09 -24.66 -0.12
C LYS A 97 -16.42 -24.31 -1.58
N ASN A 98 -15.71 -23.34 -2.16
CA ASN A 98 -15.86 -22.98 -3.58
C ASN A 98 -15.48 -24.14 -4.51
N ASP A 99 -14.41 -24.88 -4.22
CA ASP A 99 -14.02 -26.07 -4.98
C ASP A 99 -15.05 -27.21 -4.86
N SER A 100 -15.68 -27.33 -3.69
CA SER A 100 -16.77 -28.30 -3.46
C SER A 100 -18.02 -27.94 -4.27
N TYR A 101 -18.43 -26.67 -4.29
CA TYR A 101 -19.54 -26.21 -5.13
C TYR A 101 -19.26 -26.38 -6.61
N LYS A 102 -18.04 -26.07 -7.07
CA LYS A 102 -17.62 -26.24 -8.46
C LYS A 102 -17.70 -27.71 -8.90
N ARG A 103 -17.16 -28.64 -8.10
CA ARG A 103 -17.27 -30.08 -8.38
C ARG A 103 -18.71 -30.58 -8.38
N LYS A 104 -19.57 -30.07 -7.49
CA LYS A 104 -21.01 -30.42 -7.50
C LYS A 104 -21.74 -29.91 -8.73
N ALA A 105 -21.40 -28.71 -9.21
CA ALA A 105 -21.95 -28.17 -10.45
C ALA A 105 -21.50 -29.00 -11.68
N GLU A 106 -20.23 -29.41 -11.73
CA GLU A 106 -19.70 -30.28 -12.79
C GLU A 106 -20.37 -31.67 -12.79
N THR A 107 -20.57 -32.26 -11.60
CA THR A 107 -21.23 -33.57 -11.44
C THR A 107 -22.72 -33.51 -11.78
N ALA A 108 -23.41 -32.41 -11.48
CA ALA A 108 -24.82 -32.21 -11.82
C ALA A 108 -25.04 -32.04 -13.33
N THR A 109 -24.06 -31.46 -14.04
CA THR A 109 -24.10 -31.28 -15.50
C THR A 109 -23.86 -32.59 -16.26
N GLN A 110 -23.13 -33.53 -15.66
CA GLN A 110 -22.88 -34.86 -16.22
C GLN A 110 -24.07 -35.82 -16.12
N CYS A 111 -24.98 -35.62 -15.16
CA CYS A 111 -26.17 -36.45 -14.97
C CYS A 111 -27.40 -36.00 -15.79
N THR A 112 -27.28 -34.97 -16.66
CA THR A 112 -28.43 -34.41 -17.41
C THR A 112 -28.52 -34.80 -18.89
N LEU A 113 -27.70 -35.75 -19.38
CA LEU A 113 -27.87 -36.30 -20.72
C LEU A 113 -28.86 -37.49 -20.69
N PRO A 114 -30.05 -37.40 -21.31
CA PRO A 114 -30.94 -38.54 -21.40
C PRO A 114 -30.33 -39.58 -22.33
N SER A 115 -30.07 -40.76 -21.78
CA SER A 115 -29.79 -41.98 -22.55
C SER A 115 -31.03 -42.36 -23.37
N TYR A 116 -31.12 -41.86 -24.59
CA TYR A 116 -32.04 -42.40 -25.59
C TYR A 116 -31.58 -43.83 -25.94
N ARG A 117 -32.25 -44.82 -25.34
CA ARG A 117 -32.21 -46.21 -25.76
C ARG A 117 -33.02 -46.30 -27.06
N SER A 118 -32.37 -46.34 -28.24
CA SER A 118 -33.06 -46.74 -29.47
C SER A 118 -32.99 -48.25 -29.59
N SER A 119 -34.13 -48.91 -29.45
CA SER A 119 -34.32 -50.30 -29.86
C SER A 119 -34.34 -50.37 -31.39
N CYS A 120 -33.48 -51.20 -31.97
CA CYS A 120 -33.66 -51.90 -33.23
C CYS A 120 -33.03 -53.29 -33.06
#